data_AF-A0A327HIC4-F1
#
_entry.id   AF-A0A327HIC4-F1
#
_cell.length_a   1.000
_cell.length_b   1.000
_cell.length_c   1.000
_cell.angle_alpha   90.00
_cell.angle_beta   90.00
_cell.angle_gamma   90.00
#
_symmetry.space_group_name_H-M   'P 1'
#
loop_
_entity.id
_entity.type
_entity.pdbx_description
1 polymer ?
#
loop_
_entity_poly.entity_id
_entity_poly.type
_entity_poly.pdbx_seq_one_letter_code
_entity_poly.pdbx_strand_id
1 'polypeptide(L)'
;MKQNPNMIRTVLILSFTLIFILAYAVYGASNNSGYYLYKSSKINSDAELTTIGNTPVFQNGKTVWIWEFETSTTNLTWVNVTVSGAHENSNLKVINVDGSFWSHPELGDINSDFNCADRVSKDGEDIWVVVDCQTGSTHTMLLDEGNGVFVSLTHPNPAIRDGGTVRADDFYSALNISNTIFNNTHESGLWQISIESEGNQSHLDPTLSVNYVNEEIISIELFTIDAATEMLWSMAALIGCFMILLVPAFLIYFISRQSDKKEREELLLAIEDDET
;
A
#
# COMPACT_ATOMS: atom_id res chain seq x y z
N MET A 1 -56.72 -7.96 15.95
CA MET A 1 -55.93 -9.07 15.37
C MET A 1 -55.16 -9.75 16.50
N LYS A 2 -55.45 -11.02 16.82
CA LYS A 2 -54.84 -11.74 17.95
C LYS A 2 -53.40 -12.15 17.56
N GLN A 3 -52.39 -11.36 17.89
CA GLN A 3 -50.99 -11.70 17.61
C GLN A 3 -50.55 -12.88 18.47
N ASN A 4 -49.98 -13.89 17.81
CA ASN A 4 -49.55 -15.15 18.42
C ASN A 4 -48.28 -14.89 19.29
N PRO A 5 -48.32 -15.12 20.61
CA PRO A 5 -47.18 -14.90 21.51
C PRO A 5 -45.94 -15.74 21.13
N ASN A 6 -46.12 -16.80 20.34
CA ASN A 6 -45.01 -17.57 19.79
C ASN A 6 -44.17 -16.76 18.78
N MET A 7 -44.76 -15.78 18.07
CA MET A 7 -44.06 -15.03 17.02
C MET A 7 -42.93 -14.15 17.57
N ILE A 8 -43.15 -13.42 18.68
CA ILE A 8 -42.13 -12.57 19.31
C ILE A 8 -40.98 -13.42 19.86
N ARG A 9 -41.33 -14.55 20.50
CA ARG A 9 -40.33 -15.50 21.01
C ARG A 9 -39.46 -16.06 19.89
N THR A 10 -40.05 -16.41 18.76
CA THR A 10 -39.30 -16.89 17.59
C THR A 10 -38.41 -15.81 17.00
N VAL A 11 -38.90 -14.58 16.82
CA VAL A 11 -38.10 -13.45 16.29
C VAL A 11 -36.90 -13.12 17.18
N LEU A 12 -37.10 -13.10 18.50
CA LEU A 12 -36.00 -12.87 19.46
C LEU A 12 -34.95 -13.98 19.40
N ILE A 13 -35.38 -15.25 19.45
CA ILE A 13 -34.45 -16.39 19.39
C ILE A 13 -33.65 -16.37 18.09
N LEU A 14 -34.31 -16.14 16.95
CA LEU A 14 -33.68 -16.15 15.62
C LEU A 14 -32.67 -14.98 15.48
N SER A 15 -32.99 -13.81 16.04
CA SER A 15 -32.11 -12.65 16.07
C SER A 15 -30.85 -12.93 16.92
N PHE A 16 -31.01 -13.47 18.12
CA PHE A 16 -29.87 -13.84 18.97
C PHE A 16 -29.00 -14.91 18.32
N THR A 17 -29.60 -15.97 17.75
CA THR A 17 -28.82 -17.00 17.04
C THR A 17 -28.02 -16.43 15.88
N LEU A 18 -28.59 -15.48 15.12
CA LEU A 18 -27.90 -14.85 14.00
C LEU A 18 -26.71 -14.01 14.49
N ILE A 19 -26.87 -13.26 15.59
CA ILE A 19 -25.78 -12.48 16.19
C ILE A 19 -24.61 -13.40 16.57
N PHE A 20 -24.89 -14.51 17.26
CA PHE A 20 -23.84 -15.44 17.68
C PHE A 20 -23.17 -16.16 16.50
N ILE A 21 -23.92 -16.56 15.47
CA ILE A 21 -23.37 -17.19 14.27
C ILE A 21 -22.45 -16.23 13.52
N LEU A 22 -22.88 -14.97 13.32
CA LEU A 22 -22.06 -13.96 12.65
C LEU A 22 -20.82 -13.61 13.46
N ALA A 23 -20.96 -13.44 14.78
CA ALA A 23 -19.82 -13.17 15.66
C ALA A 23 -18.79 -14.32 15.63
N TYR A 24 -19.26 -15.58 15.60
CA TYR A 24 -18.39 -16.74 15.45
C TYR A 24 -17.72 -16.80 14.06
N ALA A 25 -18.46 -16.46 12.99
CA ALA A 25 -17.90 -16.41 11.65
C ALA A 25 -16.80 -15.36 11.51
N VAL A 26 -16.99 -14.17 12.10
CA VAL A 26 -15.96 -13.11 12.16
C VAL A 26 -14.74 -13.59 12.95
N TYR A 27 -14.96 -14.20 14.12
CA TYR A 27 -13.86 -14.76 14.93
C TYR A 27 -13.04 -15.79 14.14
N GLY A 28 -13.71 -16.69 13.42
CA GLY A 28 -13.03 -17.70 12.58
C GLY A 28 -12.23 -17.08 11.43
N ALA A 29 -12.78 -16.08 10.75
CA ALA A 29 -12.11 -15.38 9.65
C ALA A 29 -10.88 -14.58 10.13
N SER A 30 -10.97 -13.94 11.31
CA SER A 30 -9.85 -13.17 11.86
C SER A 30 -8.69 -14.03 12.36
N ASN A 31 -8.97 -15.26 12.81
CA ASN A 31 -7.95 -16.17 13.33
C ASN A 31 -7.11 -16.86 12.23
N ASN A 32 -7.68 -17.06 11.04
CA ASN A 32 -6.96 -17.62 9.90
C ASN A 32 -7.24 -16.80 8.63
N SER A 33 -6.55 -15.67 8.52
CA SER A 33 -6.69 -14.75 7.39
C SER A 33 -6.16 -15.35 6.08
N GLY A 34 -5.22 -16.31 6.16
CA GLY A 34 -4.45 -16.81 5.02
C GLY A 34 -3.52 -15.75 4.40
N TYR A 35 -3.31 -14.62 5.09
CA TYR A 35 -2.40 -13.57 4.66
C TYR A 35 -1.17 -13.56 5.55
N TYR A 36 0.00 -13.48 4.94
CA TYR A 36 1.28 -13.35 5.62
C TYR A 36 1.89 -12.00 5.27
N LEU A 37 2.31 -11.24 6.28
CA LEU A 37 3.10 -10.04 6.10
C LEU A 37 4.58 -10.43 6.03
N TYR A 38 5.26 -10.00 4.98
CA TYR A 38 6.70 -10.04 4.92
C TYR A 38 7.27 -8.64 5.17
N LYS A 39 8.40 -8.59 5.89
CA LYS A 39 9.16 -7.36 6.16
C LYS A 39 10.51 -7.46 5.46
N SER A 40 10.96 -6.38 4.84
CA SER A 40 12.28 -6.28 4.21
C SER A 40 13.24 -5.38 4.99
N SER A 41 14.54 -5.67 4.86
CA SER A 41 15.65 -4.82 5.27
C SER A 41 16.16 -4.04 4.08
N LYS A 42 16.57 -2.80 4.29
CA LYS A 42 17.20 -1.96 3.28
C LYS A 42 18.70 -1.90 3.56
N ILE A 43 19.50 -2.43 2.66
CA ILE A 43 20.96 -2.33 2.70
C ILE A 43 21.35 -1.17 1.80
N ASN A 44 21.59 0.00 2.39
CA ASN A 44 22.03 1.19 1.68
C ASN A 44 23.55 1.12 1.49
N SER A 45 24.00 1.32 0.27
CA SER A 45 25.43 1.35 -0.08
C SER A 45 25.73 2.59 -0.91
N ASP A 46 26.84 3.24 -0.61
CA ASP A 46 27.35 4.35 -1.40
C ASP A 46 28.27 3.79 -2.49
N ALA A 47 28.09 4.25 -3.73
CA ALA A 47 28.89 3.76 -4.85
C ALA A 47 30.25 4.47 -4.92
N GLU A 48 31.30 3.69 -5.19
CA GLU A 48 32.62 4.25 -5.51
C GLU A 48 32.62 4.72 -6.97
N LEU A 49 32.76 6.04 -7.15
CA LEU A 49 32.75 6.68 -8.45
C LEU A 49 34.17 6.71 -9.03
N THR A 50 34.30 6.28 -10.29
CA THR A 50 35.54 6.37 -11.07
C THR A 50 35.36 7.35 -12.21
N THR A 51 36.30 8.28 -12.39
CA THR A 51 36.28 9.21 -13.51
C THR A 51 36.78 8.52 -14.78
N ILE A 52 36.07 8.72 -15.89
CA ILE A 52 36.46 8.14 -17.18
C ILE A 52 37.27 9.15 -17.97
N GLY A 53 38.46 8.74 -18.38
CA GLY A 53 39.34 9.56 -19.23
C GLY A 53 39.76 10.87 -18.58
N ASN A 54 40.03 11.88 -19.41
CA ASN A 54 40.47 13.20 -18.95
C ASN A 54 39.28 14.16 -18.81
N THR A 55 38.34 13.88 -17.91
CA THR A 55 37.21 14.76 -17.61
C THR A 55 37.56 15.81 -16.55
N PRO A 56 37.02 17.04 -16.63
CA PRO A 56 36.09 17.54 -17.65
C PRO A 56 36.71 17.78 -19.03
N VAL A 57 35.94 17.50 -20.08
CA VAL A 57 36.31 17.79 -21.47
C VAL A 57 35.45 18.92 -22.02
N PHE A 58 36.07 19.97 -22.55
CA PHE A 58 35.37 21.03 -23.29
C PHE A 58 35.43 20.73 -24.80
N GLN A 59 34.29 20.35 -25.39
CA GLN A 59 34.14 20.07 -26.82
C GLN A 59 32.78 20.55 -27.32
N ASN A 60 32.72 21.02 -28.58
CA ASN A 60 31.49 21.51 -29.22
C ASN A 60 30.73 22.59 -28.43
N GLY A 61 31.45 23.43 -27.69
CA GLY A 61 30.84 24.51 -26.89
C GLY A 61 30.24 24.06 -25.56
N LYS A 62 30.44 22.78 -25.17
CA LYS A 62 29.94 22.22 -23.90
C LYS A 62 31.09 21.64 -23.07
N THR A 63 30.96 21.69 -21.76
CA THR A 63 31.81 20.98 -20.80
C THR A 63 31.10 19.71 -20.33
N VAL A 64 31.79 18.58 -20.38
CA VAL A 64 31.24 17.27 -20.00
C VAL A 64 32.09 16.62 -18.92
N TRP A 65 31.45 16.19 -17.85
CA TRP A 65 32.02 15.32 -16.81
C TRP A 65 31.40 13.93 -16.92
N ILE A 66 32.20 12.89 -16.71
CA ILE A 66 31.76 11.50 -16.87
C ILE A 66 32.34 10.64 -15.74
N TRP A 67 31.45 9.91 -15.06
CA TRP A 67 31.78 8.95 -14.02
C TRP A 67 31.16 7.59 -14.32
N GLU A 68 31.80 6.54 -13.80
CA GLU A 68 31.35 5.16 -13.85
C GLU A 68 31.34 4.57 -12.43
N PHE A 69 30.36 3.72 -12.16
CA PHE A 69 30.28 2.96 -10.91
C PHE A 69 29.61 1.60 -11.13
N GLU A 70 29.85 0.70 -10.19
CA GLU A 70 29.25 -0.62 -10.16
C GLU A 70 28.31 -0.76 -8.96
N THR A 71 27.25 -1.53 -9.15
CA THR A 71 26.23 -1.86 -8.14
C THR A 71 26.08 -3.37 -8.03
N SER A 72 25.72 -3.83 -6.84
CA SER A 72 25.32 -5.23 -6.68
C SER A 72 23.97 -5.45 -7.36
N THR A 73 23.90 -6.39 -8.31
CA THR A 73 22.67 -6.68 -9.07
C THR A 73 21.65 -7.50 -8.28
N THR A 74 22.07 -8.18 -7.22
CA THR A 74 21.20 -9.09 -6.45
C THR A 74 20.27 -8.28 -5.56
N ASN A 75 18.97 -8.38 -5.80
CA ASN A 75 17.91 -7.65 -5.10
C ASN A 75 18.10 -6.13 -5.11
N LEU A 76 18.72 -5.58 -6.16
CA LEU A 76 18.83 -4.14 -6.36
C LEU A 76 17.43 -3.58 -6.57
N THR A 77 17.05 -2.54 -5.83
CA THR A 77 15.68 -1.99 -5.85
C THR A 77 15.60 -0.58 -6.40
N TRP A 78 16.54 0.29 -6.01
CA TRP A 78 16.61 1.67 -6.48
C TRP A 78 18.03 2.22 -6.42
N VAL A 79 18.28 3.20 -7.28
CA VAL A 79 19.54 3.94 -7.38
C VAL A 79 19.21 5.42 -7.36
N ASN A 80 19.87 6.15 -6.47
CA ASN A 80 19.76 7.58 -6.31
C ASN A 80 21.08 8.24 -6.67
N VAL A 81 20.98 9.32 -7.45
CA VAL A 81 22.10 10.14 -7.84
C VAL A 81 21.84 11.55 -7.34
N THR A 82 22.78 12.08 -6.58
CA THR A 82 22.73 13.44 -6.05
C THR A 82 23.87 14.25 -6.65
N VAL A 83 23.53 15.41 -7.19
CA VAL A 83 24.49 16.32 -7.82
C VAL A 83 24.44 17.65 -7.09
N SER A 84 25.61 18.23 -6.84
CA SER A 84 25.73 19.58 -6.30
C SER A 84 26.88 20.36 -6.93
N GLY A 85 26.72 21.67 -7.05
CA GLY A 85 27.77 22.57 -7.55
C GLY A 85 28.04 22.46 -9.06
N ALA A 86 27.08 21.97 -9.85
CA ALA A 86 27.15 22.07 -11.31
C ALA A 86 26.80 23.49 -11.80
N HIS A 87 26.98 23.76 -13.08
CA HIS A 87 26.48 25.00 -13.69
C HIS A 87 24.94 24.98 -13.75
N GLU A 88 24.30 26.15 -13.71
CA GLU A 88 22.85 26.28 -13.84
C GLU A 88 22.35 25.68 -15.17
N ASN A 89 21.19 25.02 -15.14
CA ASN A 89 20.56 24.37 -16.30
C ASN A 89 21.45 23.32 -16.98
N SER A 90 22.39 22.72 -16.25
CA SER A 90 23.17 21.59 -16.74
C SER A 90 22.28 20.35 -16.88
N ASN A 91 22.57 19.51 -17.87
CA ASN A 91 21.82 18.29 -18.11
C ASN A 91 22.55 17.10 -17.45
N LEU A 92 21.91 16.48 -16.47
CA LEU A 92 22.33 15.21 -15.89
C LEU A 92 21.82 14.08 -16.77
N LYS A 93 22.70 13.14 -17.12
CA LYS A 93 22.36 11.94 -17.87
C LYS A 93 22.87 10.72 -17.13
N VAL A 94 21.97 9.79 -16.86
CA VAL A 94 22.23 8.53 -16.14
C VAL A 94 21.99 7.36 -17.10
N ILE A 95 22.94 6.43 -17.16
CA ILE A 95 22.93 5.28 -18.07
C ILE A 95 23.21 4.01 -17.28
N ASN A 96 22.42 2.97 -17.50
CA ASN A 96 22.74 1.61 -17.07
C ASN A 96 23.27 0.87 -18.30
N VAL A 97 24.54 0.48 -18.27
CA VAL A 97 25.20 -0.16 -19.41
C VAL A 97 24.66 -1.57 -19.52
N ASP A 98 24.10 -1.96 -20.66
CA ASP A 98 23.49 -3.28 -20.89
C ASP A 98 22.33 -3.64 -19.95
N GLY A 99 21.61 -2.64 -19.44
CA GLY A 99 20.38 -2.85 -18.68
C GLY A 99 19.36 -1.74 -18.84
N SER A 100 18.19 -1.94 -18.28
CA SER A 100 17.06 -1.01 -18.34
C SER A 100 16.54 -0.65 -16.96
N PHE A 101 16.15 0.60 -16.76
CA PHE A 101 15.62 1.05 -15.48
C PHE A 101 14.46 2.03 -15.67
N TRP A 102 13.71 2.23 -14.58
CA TRP A 102 12.54 3.07 -14.54
C TRP A 102 12.84 4.38 -13.81
N SER A 103 12.48 5.50 -14.40
CA SER A 103 12.60 6.79 -13.75
C SER A 103 11.50 7.76 -14.20
N HIS A 104 11.31 8.81 -13.42
CA HIS A 104 10.48 9.95 -13.77
C HIS A 104 10.97 11.18 -13.00
N PRO A 105 10.86 12.41 -13.55
CA PRO A 105 11.30 13.62 -12.86
C PRO A 105 10.67 13.86 -11.49
N GLU A 106 9.43 13.40 -11.29
CA GLU A 106 8.70 13.54 -10.02
C GLU A 106 8.86 12.33 -9.08
N LEU A 107 9.65 11.32 -9.47
CA LEU A 107 9.88 10.15 -8.64
C LEU A 107 10.68 10.55 -7.38
N GLY A 108 10.08 10.30 -6.21
CA GLY A 108 10.66 10.68 -4.91
C GLY A 108 10.08 11.97 -4.32
N ASP A 109 9.23 12.70 -5.05
CA ASP A 109 8.45 13.79 -4.47
C ASP A 109 7.20 13.25 -3.76
N ILE A 110 7.10 13.51 -2.46
CA ILE A 110 5.97 13.09 -1.63
C ILE A 110 4.69 13.91 -1.90
N ASN A 111 4.81 15.07 -2.54
CA ASN A 111 3.68 15.95 -2.82
C ASN A 111 3.15 15.81 -4.25
N SER A 112 3.76 14.94 -5.06
CA SER A 112 3.27 14.64 -6.40
C SER A 112 2.21 13.53 -6.36
N ASP A 113 1.22 13.61 -7.26
CA ASP A 113 0.22 12.57 -7.52
C ASP A 113 0.77 11.42 -8.41
N PHE A 114 2.08 11.41 -8.66
CA PHE A 114 2.78 10.48 -9.53
C PHE A 114 2.86 9.04 -8.99
N ASN A 115 2.66 8.05 -9.88
CA ASN A 115 2.89 6.65 -9.54
C ASN A 115 3.52 5.83 -10.69
N CYS A 116 4.63 5.14 -10.39
CA CYS A 116 5.28 4.26 -11.36
C CYS A 116 4.49 2.98 -11.67
N ALA A 117 3.66 2.49 -10.76
CA ALA A 117 2.95 1.23 -10.91
C ALA A 117 1.53 1.31 -10.38
N ASP A 118 0.55 1.04 -11.24
CA ASP A 118 -0.87 0.98 -10.88
C ASP A 118 -1.46 -0.39 -11.22
N ARG A 119 -2.63 -0.69 -10.67
CA ARG A 119 -3.39 -1.91 -10.96
C ARG A 119 -4.47 -1.63 -11.98
N VAL A 120 -4.44 -2.36 -13.10
CA VAL A 120 -5.51 -2.32 -14.10
C VAL A 120 -6.20 -3.67 -14.14
N SER A 121 -7.53 -3.64 -14.08
CA SER A 121 -8.35 -4.85 -14.23
C SER A 121 -8.41 -5.23 -15.71
N LYS A 122 -7.89 -6.41 -16.04
CA LYS A 122 -7.93 -7.00 -17.38
C LYS A 122 -8.50 -8.41 -17.27
N ASP A 123 -9.58 -8.68 -17.98
CA ASP A 123 -10.25 -9.99 -17.99
C ASP A 123 -10.70 -10.49 -16.59
N GLY A 124 -10.96 -9.57 -15.67
CA GLY A 124 -11.38 -9.89 -14.29
C GLY A 124 -10.23 -10.11 -13.31
N GLU A 125 -8.98 -9.95 -13.75
CA GLU A 125 -7.79 -10.01 -12.90
C GLU A 125 -7.10 -8.64 -12.82
N ASP A 126 -6.66 -8.25 -11.62
CA ASP A 126 -5.88 -7.03 -11.42
C ASP A 126 -4.41 -7.28 -11.74
N ILE A 127 -3.90 -6.59 -12.76
CA ILE A 127 -2.51 -6.73 -13.23
C ILE A 127 -1.77 -5.42 -12.93
N TRP A 128 -0.52 -5.54 -12.45
CA TRP A 128 0.38 -4.39 -12.31
C TRP A 128 0.81 -3.89 -13.68
N VAL A 129 0.59 -2.60 -13.93
CA VAL A 129 1.03 -1.90 -15.15
C VAL A 129 1.91 -0.72 -14.78
N VAL A 130 2.88 -0.42 -15.63
CA VAL A 130 3.67 0.81 -15.53
C VAL A 130 2.83 1.94 -16.12
N VAL A 131 2.62 3.01 -15.36
CA VAL A 131 1.78 4.14 -15.80
C VAL A 131 2.65 5.33 -16.18
N ASP A 132 3.25 6.00 -15.19
CA ASP A 132 3.93 7.27 -15.42
C ASP A 132 5.45 7.11 -15.59
N CYS A 133 6.02 6.05 -15.02
CA CYS A 133 7.46 5.77 -15.06
C CYS A 133 7.93 5.44 -16.49
N GLN A 134 8.98 6.10 -16.96
CA GLN A 134 9.60 5.79 -18.25
C GLN A 134 10.59 4.64 -18.09
N THR A 135 10.64 3.71 -19.04
CA THR A 135 11.63 2.62 -19.08
C THR A 135 12.67 2.88 -20.16
N GLY A 136 13.94 2.63 -19.86
CA GLY A 136 15.04 2.79 -20.80
C GLY A 136 16.39 2.57 -20.15
N SER A 137 17.43 2.43 -20.97
CA SER A 137 18.81 2.34 -20.49
C SER A 137 19.43 3.70 -20.19
N THR A 138 18.79 4.79 -20.61
CA THR A 138 19.28 6.16 -20.49
C THR A 138 18.15 7.09 -20.10
N HIS A 139 18.38 7.90 -19.07
CA HIS A 139 17.45 8.92 -18.60
C HIS A 139 18.19 10.24 -18.38
N THR A 140 17.47 11.35 -18.53
CA THR A 140 18.05 12.70 -18.44
C THR A 140 17.19 13.61 -17.58
N MET A 141 17.83 14.52 -16.84
CA MET A 141 17.18 15.49 -15.96
C MET A 141 17.95 16.82 -15.99
N LEU A 142 17.24 17.94 -15.95
CA LEU A 142 17.85 19.26 -15.79
C LEU A 142 18.18 19.53 -14.32
N LEU A 143 19.36 20.07 -14.06
CA LEU A 143 19.81 20.49 -12.74
C LEU A 143 19.36 21.93 -12.48
N ASP A 144 18.61 22.11 -11.40
CA ASP A 144 18.10 23.41 -10.95
C ASP A 144 19.15 24.08 -10.05
N GLU A 145 19.55 25.30 -10.40
CA GLU A 145 20.65 26.02 -9.73
C GLU A 145 21.94 25.17 -9.56
N GLY A 146 22.19 24.22 -10.46
CA GLY A 146 23.36 23.34 -10.41
C GLY A 146 23.24 22.16 -9.43
N ASN A 147 22.06 21.95 -8.86
CA ASN A 147 21.76 20.87 -7.92
C ASN A 147 20.61 19.99 -8.45
N GLY A 148 20.57 18.74 -8.00
CA GLY A 148 19.48 17.84 -8.37
C GLY A 148 19.59 16.48 -7.71
N VAL A 149 18.44 15.86 -7.49
CA VAL A 149 18.32 14.48 -7.01
C VAL A 149 17.58 13.70 -8.08
N PHE A 150 18.26 12.72 -8.66
CA PHE A 150 17.70 11.79 -9.62
C PHE A 150 17.44 10.47 -8.91
N VAL A 151 16.20 10.02 -8.93
CA VAL A 151 15.74 8.76 -8.34
C VAL A 151 15.37 7.80 -9.46
N SER A 152 15.73 6.54 -9.32
CA SER A 152 15.40 5.49 -10.28
C SER A 152 15.10 4.15 -9.61
N LEU A 153 14.21 3.38 -10.22
CA LEU A 153 13.84 2.03 -9.81
C LEU A 153 14.41 1.01 -10.79
N THR A 154 14.91 -0.11 -10.27
CA THR A 154 15.33 -1.25 -11.10
C THR A 154 14.17 -2.12 -11.56
N HIS A 155 13.00 -2.01 -10.90
CA HIS A 155 11.82 -2.75 -11.30
C HIS A 155 10.55 -2.04 -10.76
N PRO A 156 9.47 -1.95 -11.56
CA PRO A 156 8.29 -1.15 -11.21
C PRO A 156 7.41 -1.81 -10.15
N ASN A 157 7.41 -3.14 -10.03
CA ASN A 157 6.59 -3.86 -9.05
C ASN A 157 6.90 -3.43 -7.60
N PRO A 158 5.93 -2.84 -6.88
CA PRO A 158 6.14 -2.40 -5.51
C PRO A 158 6.35 -3.53 -4.51
N ALA A 159 5.93 -4.76 -4.82
CA ALA A 159 6.07 -5.89 -3.89
C ALA A 159 7.52 -6.22 -3.50
N ILE A 160 8.49 -5.79 -4.31
CA ILE A 160 9.93 -6.00 -4.04
C ILE A 160 10.50 -4.99 -3.04
N ARG A 161 9.69 -4.00 -2.60
CA ARG A 161 10.10 -2.86 -1.78
C ARG A 161 9.22 -2.75 -0.54
N ASP A 162 9.85 -2.42 0.58
CA ASP A 162 9.18 -1.97 1.82
C ASP A 162 8.12 -2.93 2.39
N GLY A 163 8.41 -4.23 2.37
CA GLY A 163 7.50 -5.26 2.86
C GLY A 163 6.19 -5.36 2.06
N GLY A 164 5.30 -6.22 2.52
CA GLY A 164 4.03 -6.44 1.84
C GLY A 164 3.29 -7.66 2.35
N THR A 165 2.29 -8.09 1.58
CA THR A 165 1.44 -9.22 1.96
C THR A 165 1.39 -10.27 0.85
N VAL A 166 1.50 -11.54 1.23
CA VAL A 166 1.22 -12.68 0.35
C VAL A 166 0.07 -13.50 0.91
N ARG A 167 -0.75 -14.07 0.01
CA ARG A 167 -1.78 -15.02 0.39
C ARG A 167 -1.24 -16.45 0.25
N ALA A 168 -1.34 -17.25 1.30
CA ALA A 168 -0.88 -18.64 1.31
C ALA A 168 -1.63 -19.45 2.37
N ASP A 169 -1.71 -20.77 2.18
CA ASP A 169 -2.37 -21.67 3.12
C ASP A 169 -1.49 -21.99 4.34
N ASP A 170 -0.17 -21.93 4.18
CA ASP A 170 0.81 -22.25 5.20
C ASP A 170 2.05 -21.36 5.10
N PHE A 171 2.84 -21.35 6.18
CA PHE A 171 4.04 -20.52 6.29
C PHE A 171 5.10 -20.86 5.24
N TYR A 172 5.27 -22.14 4.89
CA TYR A 172 6.27 -22.55 3.91
C TYR A 172 5.91 -22.08 2.51
N SER A 173 4.63 -22.18 2.15
CA SER A 173 4.09 -21.62 0.92
C SER A 173 4.27 -20.10 0.86
N ALA A 174 3.99 -19.39 1.96
CA ALA A 174 4.20 -17.94 2.07
C ALA A 174 5.68 -17.55 1.89
N LEU A 175 6.59 -18.30 2.52
CA LEU A 175 8.03 -18.10 2.41
C LEU A 175 8.51 -18.31 0.97
N ASN A 176 8.03 -19.34 0.29
CA ASN A 176 8.42 -19.61 -1.09
C ASN A 176 7.97 -18.46 -2.02
N ILE A 177 6.71 -18.02 -1.92
CA ILE A 177 6.19 -16.91 -2.74
C ILE A 177 6.95 -15.61 -2.45
N SER A 178 7.21 -15.31 -1.19
CA SER A 178 7.94 -14.09 -0.80
C SER A 178 9.37 -14.14 -1.35
N ASN A 179 10.05 -15.29 -1.23
CA ASN A 179 11.39 -15.46 -1.80
C ASN A 179 11.42 -15.31 -3.31
N THR A 180 10.40 -15.75 -4.06
CA THR A 180 10.35 -15.53 -5.52
C THR A 180 10.14 -14.06 -5.88
N ILE A 181 9.50 -13.27 -5.01
CA ILE A 181 9.34 -11.82 -5.21
C ILE A 181 10.68 -11.11 -5.01
N PHE A 182 11.43 -11.47 -3.97
CA PHE A 182 12.69 -10.79 -3.63
C PHE A 182 13.89 -11.30 -4.40
N ASN A 183 13.90 -12.56 -4.85
CA ASN A 183 14.97 -13.15 -5.65
C ASN A 183 14.95 -12.62 -7.09
N ASN A 184 15.17 -11.31 -7.21
CA ASN A 184 15.26 -10.59 -8.46
C ASN A 184 16.71 -10.15 -8.68
N THR A 185 17.23 -10.41 -9.87
CA THR A 185 18.58 -9.98 -10.25
C THR A 185 18.43 -8.95 -11.35
N HIS A 186 18.96 -7.76 -11.10
CA HIS A 186 18.99 -6.69 -12.08
C HIS A 186 19.91 -7.04 -13.26
N GLU A 187 19.56 -6.59 -14.47
CA GLU A 187 20.21 -6.99 -15.72
C GLU A 187 21.70 -6.65 -15.74
N SER A 188 22.07 -5.46 -15.24
CA SER A 188 23.44 -4.98 -15.24
C SER A 188 23.76 -4.12 -14.03
N GLY A 189 24.91 -4.40 -13.42
CA GLY A 189 25.44 -3.63 -12.30
C GLY A 189 26.25 -2.41 -12.73
N LEU A 190 26.54 -2.22 -14.01
CA LEU A 190 27.43 -1.16 -14.50
C LEU A 190 26.63 0.09 -14.88
N TRP A 191 27.05 1.23 -14.35
CA TRP A 191 26.36 2.51 -14.55
C TRP A 191 27.35 3.60 -14.95
N GLN A 192 26.86 4.51 -15.79
CA GLN A 192 27.59 5.68 -16.24
C GLN A 192 26.74 6.93 -16.00
N ILE A 193 27.34 7.95 -15.40
CA ILE A 193 26.73 9.25 -15.17
C ILE A 193 27.52 10.30 -15.93
N SER A 194 26.82 11.23 -16.56
CA SER A 194 27.43 12.39 -17.18
C SER A 194 26.65 13.66 -16.87
N ILE A 195 27.38 14.76 -16.73
CA ILE A 195 26.83 16.10 -16.62
C ILE A 195 27.31 16.87 -17.84
N GLU A 196 26.38 17.49 -18.56
CA GLU A 196 26.67 18.34 -19.70
C GLU A 196 26.26 19.79 -19.38
N SER A 197 27.22 20.71 -19.44
CA SER A 197 26.98 22.15 -19.22
C SER A 197 27.34 22.95 -20.47
N GLU A 198 26.59 24.01 -20.75
CA GLU A 198 26.88 24.95 -21.84
C GLU A 198 28.06 25.88 -21.48
N GLY A 199 28.90 26.16 -22.48
CA GLY A 199 30.09 27.00 -22.32
C GLY A 199 31.29 26.27 -21.72
N ASN A 200 32.39 27.00 -21.52
CA ASN A 200 33.58 26.47 -20.88
C ASN A 200 33.47 26.62 -19.36
N GLN A 201 33.03 25.54 -18.73
CA GLN A 201 32.85 25.45 -17.28
C GLN A 201 33.92 24.58 -16.62
N SER A 202 35.09 24.40 -17.26
CA SER A 202 36.19 23.56 -16.74
C SER A 202 36.79 24.04 -15.41
N HIS A 203 36.40 25.22 -14.93
CA HIS A 203 36.78 25.74 -13.62
C HIS A 203 35.86 25.25 -12.48
N LEU A 204 34.71 24.64 -12.81
CA LEU A 204 33.79 24.04 -11.87
C LEU A 204 34.13 22.56 -11.66
N ASP A 205 33.88 22.08 -10.44
CA ASP A 205 34.04 20.68 -10.06
C ASP A 205 32.77 20.21 -9.33
N PRO A 206 31.74 19.78 -10.08
CA PRO A 206 30.49 19.31 -9.50
C PRO A 206 30.74 18.07 -8.64
N THR A 207 30.13 18.04 -7.45
CA THR A 207 30.20 16.89 -6.55
C THR A 207 29.04 15.94 -6.85
N LEU A 208 29.38 14.69 -7.12
CA LEU A 208 28.45 13.61 -7.41
C LEU A 208 28.47 12.61 -6.25
N SER A 209 27.31 12.23 -5.75
CA SER A 209 27.16 11.14 -4.79
C SER A 209 26.05 10.20 -5.22
N VAL A 210 26.34 8.90 -5.21
CA VAL A 210 25.42 7.86 -5.65
C VAL A 210 25.16 6.90 -4.50
N ASN A 211 23.89 6.70 -4.20
CA ASN A 211 23.44 5.74 -3.19
C ASN A 211 22.52 4.72 -3.86
N TYR A 212 22.75 3.43 -3.61
CA TYR A 212 21.91 2.36 -4.12
C TYR A 212 21.50 1.43 -2.98
N VAL A 213 20.38 0.75 -3.18
CA VAL A 213 19.78 -0.08 -2.13
C VAL A 213 19.46 -1.47 -2.64
N ASN A 214 19.91 -2.45 -1.86
CA ASN A 214 19.52 -3.84 -2.01
C ASN A 214 18.57 -4.22 -0.88
N GLU A 215 17.44 -4.85 -1.20
CA GLU A 215 16.48 -5.29 -0.18
C GLU A 215 16.50 -6.80 0.03
N GLU A 216 16.31 -7.23 1.28
CA GLU A 216 16.22 -8.64 1.63
C GLU A 216 15.09 -8.90 2.62
N ILE A 217 14.47 -10.08 2.58
CA ILE A 217 13.41 -10.45 3.52
C ILE A 217 14.02 -10.71 4.89
N ILE A 218 13.48 -10.05 5.92
CA ILE A 218 13.85 -10.26 7.32
C ILE A 218 12.93 -11.29 7.97
N SER A 219 11.62 -11.09 7.84
CA SER A 219 10.63 -11.91 8.54
C SER A 219 9.36 -12.07 7.72
N ILE A 220 8.67 -13.16 8.00
CA ILE A 220 7.34 -13.46 7.47
C ILE A 220 6.49 -13.87 8.66
N GLU A 221 5.37 -13.18 8.86
CA GLU A 221 4.48 -13.34 10.00
C GLU A 221 3.05 -13.51 9.49
N LEU A 222 2.27 -14.40 10.10
CA LEU A 222 0.85 -14.50 9.79
C LEU A 222 0.18 -13.18 10.20
N PHE A 223 -0.56 -12.58 9.28
CA PHE A 223 -1.38 -11.43 9.58
C PHE A 223 -2.51 -11.87 10.51
N THR A 224 -2.42 -11.41 11.75
CA THR A 224 -3.43 -11.65 12.78
C THR A 224 -4.07 -10.34 13.16
N ILE A 225 -5.40 -10.33 13.19
CA ILE A 225 -6.18 -9.27 13.82
C ILE A 225 -6.66 -9.81 15.16
N ASP A 226 -6.79 -8.96 16.18
CA ASP A 226 -7.39 -9.36 17.44
C ASP A 226 -8.86 -9.77 17.24
N ALA A 227 -9.06 -11.08 17.08
CA ALA A 227 -10.35 -11.67 16.80
C ALA A 227 -11.38 -11.39 17.90
N ALA A 228 -10.96 -11.19 19.15
CA ALA A 228 -11.87 -10.86 20.25
C ALA A 228 -12.41 -9.43 20.10
N THR A 229 -11.53 -8.48 19.79
CA THR A 229 -11.92 -7.09 19.59
C THR A 229 -12.77 -6.92 18.32
N GLU A 230 -12.41 -7.57 17.22
CA GLU A 230 -13.22 -7.55 15.99
C GLU A 230 -14.61 -8.19 16.18
N MET A 231 -14.67 -9.29 16.94
CA MET A 231 -15.94 -9.91 17.33
C MET A 231 -16.79 -8.96 18.16
N LEU A 232 -16.21 -8.23 19.12
CA LEU A 232 -16.93 -7.27 19.96
C LEU A 232 -17.48 -6.10 19.13
N TRP A 233 -16.69 -5.54 18.22
CA TRP A 233 -17.15 -4.47 17.32
C TRP A 233 -18.25 -4.94 16.40
N SER A 234 -18.10 -6.12 15.79
CA SER A 234 -19.11 -6.72 14.92
C SER A 234 -20.41 -7.02 15.67
N MET A 235 -20.30 -7.57 16.89
CA MET A 235 -21.46 -7.85 17.75
C MET A 235 -22.17 -6.56 18.18
N ALA A 236 -21.41 -5.52 18.57
CA ALA A 236 -21.98 -4.23 18.94
C ALA A 236 -22.73 -3.59 17.78
N ALA A 237 -22.18 -3.62 16.56
CA ALA A 237 -22.84 -3.14 15.35
C ALA A 237 -24.15 -3.90 15.06
N LEU A 238 -24.13 -5.24 15.17
CA LEU A 238 -25.32 -6.07 14.97
C LEU A 238 -26.41 -5.78 16.01
N ILE A 239 -26.05 -5.71 17.30
CA ILE A 239 -26.98 -5.34 18.37
C ILE A 239 -27.57 -3.95 18.09
N GLY A 240 -26.77 -2.99 17.64
CA GLY A 240 -27.23 -1.67 17.23
C GLY A 240 -28.31 -1.72 16.14
N CYS A 241 -28.07 -2.46 15.06
CA CYS A 241 -29.05 -2.66 13.98
C CYS A 241 -30.36 -3.29 14.50
N PHE A 242 -30.27 -4.31 15.34
CA PHE A 242 -31.45 -4.93 15.94
C PHE A 242 -32.18 -3.99 16.89
N MET A 243 -31.48 -3.18 17.68
CA MET A 243 -32.10 -2.20 18.58
C MET A 243 -32.87 -1.14 17.81
N ILE A 244 -32.34 -0.64 16.69
CA ILE A 244 -33.03 0.34 15.84
C ILE A 244 -34.36 -0.22 15.31
N LEU A 245 -34.41 -1.51 14.97
CA LEU A 245 -35.64 -2.16 14.48
C LEU A 245 -36.60 -2.57 15.61
N LEU A 246 -36.08 -3.12 16.70
CA LEU A 246 -36.87 -3.71 17.77
C LEU A 246 -37.43 -2.66 18.73
N VAL A 247 -36.68 -1.61 19.07
CA VAL A 247 -37.13 -0.61 20.07
C VAL A 247 -38.43 0.08 19.63
N PRO A 248 -38.56 0.61 18.40
CA PRO A 248 -39.82 1.19 17.95
C PRO A 248 -40.97 0.16 17.92
N ALA A 249 -40.69 -1.06 17.47
CA ALA A 249 -41.69 -2.13 17.41
C ALA A 249 -42.21 -2.51 18.82
N PHE A 250 -41.32 -2.61 19.81
CA PHE A 250 -41.70 -2.88 21.20
C PHE A 250 -42.46 -1.71 21.83
N LEU A 251 -42.07 -0.47 21.57
CA LEU A 251 -42.80 0.71 22.05
C LEU A 251 -44.25 0.70 21.55
N ILE A 252 -44.46 0.47 20.26
CA ILE A 252 -45.81 0.36 19.67
C ILE A 252 -46.58 -0.80 20.32
N TYR A 253 -45.94 -1.96 20.49
CA TYR A 253 -46.56 -3.13 21.13
C TYR A 253 -47.00 -2.85 22.57
N PHE A 254 -46.16 -2.21 23.38
CA PHE A 254 -46.49 -1.91 24.78
C PHE A 254 -47.59 -0.87 24.90
N ILE A 255 -47.56 0.17 24.06
CA ILE A 255 -48.63 1.18 24.00
C ILE A 255 -49.97 0.50 23.67
N SER A 256 -50.01 -0.33 22.61
CA SER A 256 -51.22 -1.06 22.22
C SER A 256 -51.71 -2.02 23.31
N ARG A 257 -50.81 -2.68 24.03
CA ARG A 257 -51.23 -3.61 25.09
C ARG A 257 -51.77 -2.89 26.33
N GLN A 258 -51.25 -1.71 26.65
CA GLN A 258 -51.78 -0.90 27.75
C GLN A 258 -53.13 -0.30 27.40
N SER A 259 -53.33 0.17 26.16
CA SER A 259 -54.65 0.63 25.71
C SER A 259 -55.69 -0.50 25.79
N ASP A 260 -55.33 -1.71 25.30
CA ASP A 260 -56.20 -2.89 25.35
C ASP A 260 -56.54 -3.35 26.79
N LYS A 261 -55.67 -3.07 27.76
CA LYS A 261 -55.93 -3.36 29.18
C LYS A 261 -56.86 -2.33 29.79
N LYS A 262 -56.60 -1.04 29.55
CA LYS A 262 -57.42 0.06 30.04
C LYS A 262 -58.85 -0.04 29.52
N GLU A 263 -59.02 -0.33 28.24
CA GLU A 263 -60.34 -0.52 27.61
C GLU A 263 -61.10 -1.72 28.22
N ARG A 264 -60.40 -2.80 28.58
CA ARG A 264 -61.01 -3.94 29.30
C ARG A 264 -61.41 -3.60 30.73
N GLU A 265 -60.59 -2.83 31.45
CA GLU A 265 -60.91 -2.41 32.82
C GLU A 265 -62.12 -1.46 32.84
N GLU A 266 -62.20 -0.51 31.89
CA GLU A 266 -63.36 0.37 31.73
C GLU A 266 -64.65 -0.40 31.38
N LEU A 267 -64.56 -1.42 30.51
CA LEU A 267 -65.69 -2.29 30.21
C LEU A 267 -66.15 -3.13 31.41
N LEU A 268 -65.22 -3.61 32.24
CA LEU A 268 -65.56 -4.38 33.44
C LEU A 268 -66.27 -3.51 34.49
N LEU A 269 -65.79 -2.29 34.71
CA LEU A 269 -66.44 -1.33 35.60
C LEU A 269 -67.84 -0.93 35.09
N ALA A 270 -68.00 -0.74 33.79
CA ALA A 270 -69.31 -0.43 33.20
C ALA A 270 -70.32 -1.59 33.33
N ILE A 271 -69.85 -2.84 33.35
CA ILE A 271 -70.70 -4.01 33.61
C ILE A 271 -71.06 -4.12 35.09
N GLU A 272 -70.14 -3.76 35.99
CA GLU A 272 -70.35 -3.81 37.44
C GLU A 272 -71.31 -2.70 37.92
N ASP A 273 -71.28 -1.51 37.31
CA ASP A 273 -72.24 -0.42 37.55
C ASP A 273 -73.66 -0.73 37.01
N ASP A 274 -73.80 -1.62 36.02
CA ASP A 274 -75.10 -2.03 35.44
C ASP A 274 -75.79 -3.14 36.27
N GLU A 275 -75.08 -3.77 37.21
CA GLU A 275 -75.61 -4.83 38.10
C GLU A 275 -76.05 -4.33 39.50
N THR A 276 -75.90 -3.04 39.83
CA THR A 276 -76.38 -2.40 41.09
C THR A 276 -77.60 -1.50 40.89
#